data_AF-A0A9W9Z7F3-F1
#
_entry.id   AF-A0A9W9Z7F3-F1
#
_cell.length_a   1.000
_cell.length_b   1.000
_cell.length_c   1.000
_cell.angle_alpha   90.00
_cell.angle_beta   90.00
_cell.angle_gamma   90.00
#
_symmetry.space_group_name_H-M   'P 1'
#
loop_
_entity.id
_entity.type
_entity.pdbx_description
1 polymer ?
#
loop_
_entity_poly.entity_id
_entity_poly.type
_entity_poly.pdbx_seq_one_letter_code
_entity_poly.pdbx_strand_id
1 'polypeptide(L)'
;MPEEIRLNSEFLVLALILFTPVAAHNYVDGSSGLKRGVHVQGNRVSYGNFAVDKFHRLQVSVGSSSVVSNYRECALSCVNNPPCSSFNVGSSPRSDGKFRCELLNEDKYTANPGQLVSSSSYHHYSIKTPCSSWPCKNGAKCIPNYEHGGYSCNCHPGYTGKTCQTVSAAEYPKTCAGVLQKNPSAMTGYHKVDPDGVGGMSPFFVFCRIESGTAKTEFLHDTPNEGAVDGYEGPGTFIRKVSYVNSLSQIEKVMSVSTHCKQYIRYDCSKSMLMANYDGLGGPYGWWVSRDGQNMYYWGGADPGSYSCGCYKEENCYKYSKYKCNCDSNNLGWRFDAGYLTDRSTLPVTELRFWRYGK
;
A
#
# COMPACT_ATOMS: atom_id res chain seq x y z
N MET A 1 1.65 16.06 -33.48
CA MET A 1 2.23 15.12 -34.46
C MET A 1 3.66 14.83 -34.00
N PRO A 2 4.00 13.60 -33.59
CA PRO A 2 5.38 13.28 -33.23
C PRO A 2 6.20 13.09 -34.52
N GLU A 3 7.32 13.79 -34.64
CA GLU A 3 8.28 13.62 -35.72
C GLU A 3 8.89 12.21 -35.68
N GLU A 4 8.78 11.49 -36.80
CA GLU A 4 9.58 10.29 -37.04
C GLU A 4 11.01 10.69 -37.41
N ILE A 5 11.99 10.34 -36.59
CA ILE A 5 13.41 10.46 -36.95
C ILE A 5 13.87 9.10 -37.45
N ARG A 6 13.86 8.91 -38.77
CA ARG A 6 14.59 7.83 -39.44
C ARG A 6 16.00 8.33 -39.78
N LEU A 7 17.02 7.65 -39.27
CA LEU A 7 18.42 7.90 -39.64
C LEU A 7 18.75 7.07 -40.89
N ASN A 8 18.73 7.70 -42.07
CA ASN A 8 19.41 7.20 -43.26
C ASN A 8 20.55 8.15 -43.61
N SER A 9 21.75 7.60 -43.81
CA SER A 9 22.91 8.31 -44.35
C SER A 9 22.99 8.01 -45.85
N GLU A 10 22.73 9.00 -46.71
CA GLU A 10 23.06 8.92 -48.14
C GLU A 10 24.22 9.87 -48.48
N PHE A 11 25.16 9.37 -49.29
CA PHE A 11 26.16 10.15 -50.01
C PHE A 11 25.86 10.05 -51.51
N LEU A 12 25.86 11.20 -52.18
CA LEU A 12 25.63 11.40 -53.61
C LEU A 12 26.95 11.15 -54.39
N VAL A 13 26.96 10.22 -55.36
CA VAL A 13 27.97 10.18 -56.45
C VAL A 13 27.28 9.81 -57.76
N LEU A 14 27.55 10.61 -58.80
CA LEU A 14 26.99 10.49 -60.15
C LEU A 14 27.73 9.42 -60.99
N ALA A 15 26.92 8.59 -61.68
CA ALA A 15 27.13 7.91 -62.97
C ALA A 15 28.23 6.84 -63.16
N LEU A 16 27.80 5.57 -63.22
CA LEU A 16 28.05 4.63 -64.33
C LEU A 16 27.18 3.37 -64.12
N ILE A 17 26.32 3.06 -65.10
CA ILE A 17 25.35 1.96 -65.04
C ILE A 17 26.10 0.63 -65.18
N LEU A 18 26.22 -0.11 -64.08
CA LEU A 18 26.42 -1.55 -64.05
C LEU A 18 25.40 -2.12 -63.07
N PHE A 19 24.54 -3.03 -63.54
CA PHE A 19 23.54 -3.73 -62.73
C PHE A 19 24.25 -4.60 -61.67
N THR A 20 24.47 -4.05 -60.48
CA THR A 20 24.80 -4.83 -59.27
C THR A 20 23.51 -5.29 -58.60
N PRO A 21 23.45 -6.52 -58.06
CA PRO A 21 22.26 -7.01 -57.38
C PRO A 21 21.93 -6.09 -56.19
N VAL A 22 20.64 -5.77 -56.06
CA VAL A 22 20.05 -4.93 -55.03
C VAL A 22 20.65 -5.28 -53.67
N ALA A 23 21.37 -4.33 -53.07
CA ALA A 23 21.77 -4.42 -51.67
C ALA A 23 20.51 -4.66 -50.84
N ALA A 24 20.47 -5.78 -50.12
CA ALA A 24 19.40 -6.07 -49.18
C ALA A 24 19.29 -4.88 -48.22
N HIS A 25 18.23 -4.08 -48.34
CA HIS A 25 17.96 -3.03 -47.37
C HIS A 25 17.81 -3.68 -45.99
N ASN A 26 18.68 -3.28 -45.06
CA ASN A 26 18.68 -3.75 -43.69
C ASN A 26 17.35 -3.38 -43.02
N TYR A 27 16.41 -4.31 -42.96
CA TYR A 27 15.13 -4.10 -42.28
C TYR A 27 15.32 -4.37 -40.79
N VAL A 28 15.55 -3.31 -40.02
CA VAL A 28 15.38 -3.38 -38.57
C VAL A 28 13.88 -3.43 -38.29
N ASP A 29 13.40 -4.55 -37.76
CA ASP A 29 12.00 -4.70 -37.39
C ASP A 29 11.62 -3.69 -36.30
N GLY A 30 10.90 -2.64 -36.70
CA GLY A 30 10.40 -1.59 -35.82
C GLY A 30 9.26 -2.04 -34.89
N SER A 31 8.90 -3.32 -34.87
CA SER A 31 7.88 -3.89 -33.98
C SER A 31 8.28 -3.82 -32.49
N SER A 32 9.58 -3.91 -32.19
CA SER A 32 10.12 -3.82 -30.83
C SER A 32 10.62 -2.40 -30.51
N GLY A 33 10.22 -1.87 -29.35
CA GLY A 33 10.71 -0.60 -28.84
C GLY A 33 12.20 -0.62 -28.46
N LEU A 34 12.75 -1.79 -28.12
CA LEU A 34 14.15 -1.99 -27.75
C LEU A 34 14.65 -3.33 -28.30
N LYS A 35 15.90 -3.38 -28.75
CA LYS A 35 16.63 -4.63 -28.97
C LYS A 35 18.07 -4.47 -28.49
N ARG A 36 18.61 -5.49 -27.83
CA ARG A 36 19.98 -5.50 -27.33
C ARG A 36 20.74 -6.69 -27.87
N GLY A 37 21.90 -6.44 -28.49
CA GLY A 37 22.86 -7.47 -28.85
C GLY A 37 22.36 -8.48 -29.89
N VAL A 38 21.42 -8.11 -30.75
CA VAL A 38 20.92 -8.99 -31.82
C VAL A 38 21.98 -9.09 -32.91
N HIS A 39 22.22 -10.30 -33.41
CA HIS A 39 23.17 -10.52 -34.50
C HIS A 39 22.45 -10.38 -35.83
N VAL A 40 22.86 -9.40 -36.63
CA VAL A 40 22.35 -9.16 -37.98
C VAL A 40 23.53 -9.32 -38.93
N GLN A 41 23.51 -10.38 -39.75
CA GLN A 41 24.58 -10.69 -40.73
C GLN A 41 26.00 -10.69 -40.10
N GLY A 42 26.15 -11.24 -38.89
CA GLY A 42 27.42 -11.34 -38.18
C GLY A 42 27.79 -10.11 -37.34
N ASN A 43 27.08 -8.98 -37.48
CA ASN A 43 27.29 -7.79 -36.66
C ASN A 43 26.32 -7.76 -35.46
N ARG A 44 26.84 -7.39 -34.28
CA ARG A 44 26.03 -7.19 -33.07
C ARG A 44 25.41 -5.80 -33.08
N VAL A 45 24.08 -5.73 -33.09
CA VAL A 45 23.31 -4.48 -33.17
C VAL A 45 22.40 -4.34 -31.96
N SER A 46 22.32 -3.13 -31.41
CA SER A 46 21.36 -2.72 -30.38
C SER A 46 20.71 -1.41 -30.80
N TYR A 47 19.42 -1.24 -30.53
CA TYR A 47 18.69 -0.01 -30.80
C TYR A 47 17.54 0.17 -29.83
N GLY A 48 17.09 1.41 -29.65
CA GLY A 48 15.91 1.76 -28.85
C GLY A 48 15.15 2.92 -29.47
N ASN A 49 13.83 2.82 -29.47
CA ASN A 49 12.90 3.85 -29.94
C ASN A 49 12.27 4.52 -28.71
N PHE A 50 12.53 5.80 -28.52
CA PHE A 50 12.10 6.54 -27.32
C PHE A 50 11.08 7.63 -27.66
N ALA A 51 10.03 7.73 -26.85
CA ALA A 51 9.07 8.82 -26.86
C ALA A 51 9.40 9.79 -25.72
N VAL A 52 9.25 11.09 -25.97
CA VAL A 52 9.60 12.15 -25.01
C VAL A 52 8.37 12.78 -24.38
N ASP A 53 8.36 12.90 -23.06
CA ASP A 53 7.48 13.76 -22.29
C ASP A 53 8.27 15.02 -21.91
N LYS A 54 8.07 16.11 -22.66
CA LYS A 54 8.81 17.36 -22.43
C LYS A 54 8.40 17.98 -21.10
N PHE A 55 9.33 18.58 -20.37
CA PHE A 55 9.09 19.25 -19.09
C PHE A 55 8.47 18.34 -18.03
N HIS A 56 8.93 17.09 -18.02
CA HIS A 56 8.52 16.08 -17.05
C HIS A 56 9.76 15.33 -16.55
N ARG A 57 9.69 14.84 -15.31
CA ARG A 57 10.70 13.99 -14.69
C ARG A 57 10.01 12.80 -14.06
N LEU A 58 10.51 11.59 -14.32
CA LEU A 58 10.07 10.41 -13.57
C LEU A 58 10.85 10.34 -12.25
N GLN A 59 10.16 10.44 -11.11
CA GLN A 59 10.71 10.41 -9.76
C GLN A 59 10.73 8.98 -9.20
N VAL A 60 11.63 8.16 -9.73
CA VAL A 60 11.95 6.81 -9.25
C VAL A 60 13.42 6.73 -8.84
N SER A 61 13.83 5.59 -8.29
CA SER A 61 15.24 5.34 -7.97
C SER A 61 16.11 5.44 -9.22
N VAL A 62 17.10 6.33 -9.19
CA VAL A 62 18.04 6.52 -10.29
C VAL A 62 19.05 5.38 -10.25
N GLY A 63 19.11 4.58 -11.32
CA GLY A 63 20.04 3.45 -11.42
C GLY A 63 21.47 3.92 -11.72
N SER A 64 21.62 4.92 -12.58
CA SER A 64 22.90 5.56 -12.88
C SER A 64 22.71 7.00 -13.33
N SER A 65 23.68 7.87 -13.06
CA SER A 65 23.67 9.25 -13.55
C SER A 65 24.98 9.60 -14.22
N SER A 66 24.90 10.33 -15.33
CA SER A 66 26.04 10.77 -16.12
C SER A 66 25.82 12.17 -16.68
N VAL A 67 26.85 12.70 -17.36
CA VAL A 67 26.80 13.98 -18.06
C VAL A 67 27.06 13.70 -19.54
N VAL A 68 26.15 14.13 -20.41
CA VAL A 68 26.13 13.80 -21.83
C VAL A 68 26.06 15.06 -22.70
N SER A 69 26.54 14.98 -23.92
CA SER A 69 26.53 16.13 -24.85
C SER A 69 25.15 16.40 -25.43
N ASN A 70 24.30 15.36 -25.55
CA ASN A 70 22.91 15.47 -25.98
C ASN A 70 22.10 14.24 -25.52
N TYR A 71 20.78 14.29 -25.67
CA TYR A 71 19.87 13.22 -25.23
C TYR A 71 20.13 11.86 -25.91
N ARG A 72 20.71 11.82 -27.13
CA ARG A 72 20.96 10.57 -27.87
C ARG A 72 22.07 9.74 -27.22
N GLU A 73 23.05 10.39 -26.60
CA GLU A 73 24.10 9.70 -25.83
C GLU A 73 23.53 9.08 -24.55
N CYS A 74 22.55 9.74 -23.90
CA CYS A 74 21.80 9.15 -22.78
C CYS A 74 20.95 7.95 -23.24
N ALA A 75 20.28 8.08 -24.39
CA ALA A 75 19.52 6.99 -24.99
C ALA A 75 20.40 5.77 -25.32
N LEU A 76 21.57 5.98 -25.93
CA LEU A 76 22.53 4.92 -26.21
C LEU A 76 23.04 4.26 -24.92
N SER A 77 23.31 5.07 -23.89
CA SER A 77 23.68 4.56 -22.57
C SER A 77 22.59 3.67 -21.97
N CYS A 78 21.32 4.01 -22.14
CA CYS A 78 20.19 3.18 -21.72
C CYS A 78 20.08 1.87 -22.53
N VAL A 79 20.22 1.95 -23.85
CA VAL A 79 20.18 0.77 -24.72
C VAL A 79 21.29 -0.22 -24.34
N ASN A 80 22.48 0.27 -24.00
CA ASN A 80 23.62 -0.57 -23.63
C ASN A 80 23.63 -1.01 -22.16
N ASN A 81 22.67 -0.58 -21.35
CA ASN A 81 22.56 -0.91 -19.92
C ASN A 81 21.29 -1.75 -19.70
N PRO A 82 21.37 -3.10 -19.59
CA PRO A 82 20.20 -3.98 -19.55
C PRO A 82 19.11 -3.62 -18.51
N PRO A 83 19.47 -3.24 -17.26
CA PRO A 83 18.50 -2.72 -16.29
C PRO A 83 17.69 -1.49 -16.75
N CYS A 84 18.20 -0.68 -17.67
CA CYS A 84 17.56 0.58 -18.04
C CYS A 84 16.26 0.35 -18.83
N SER A 85 15.18 0.97 -18.38
CA SER A 85 13.85 0.95 -19.01
C SER A 85 13.41 2.33 -19.49
N SER A 86 13.93 3.41 -18.90
CA SER A 86 13.66 4.80 -19.30
C SER A 86 14.78 5.71 -18.81
N PHE A 87 14.75 7.00 -19.17
CA PHE A 87 15.73 7.97 -18.65
C PHE A 87 15.17 9.40 -18.55
N ASN A 88 15.75 10.20 -17.66
CA ASN A 88 15.56 11.64 -17.62
C ASN A 88 16.79 12.35 -18.21
N VAL A 89 16.58 13.46 -18.93
CA VAL A 89 17.64 14.36 -19.39
C VAL A 89 17.32 15.77 -18.94
N GLY A 90 18.33 16.53 -18.48
CA GLY A 90 18.16 17.94 -18.16
C GLY A 90 17.61 18.72 -19.36
N SER A 91 16.65 19.63 -19.13
CA SER A 91 16.04 20.46 -20.18
C SER A 91 16.96 21.59 -20.65
N SER A 92 17.98 21.92 -19.86
CA SER A 92 18.97 22.95 -20.15
C SER A 92 20.38 22.44 -19.82
N PRO A 93 21.40 22.90 -20.56
CA PRO A 93 22.78 22.51 -20.30
C PRO A 93 23.27 23.09 -18.96
N ARG A 94 24.24 22.41 -18.37
CA ARG A 94 25.02 22.90 -17.23
C ARG A 94 26.05 23.93 -17.72
N SER A 95 26.84 24.47 -16.80
CA SER A 95 27.89 25.44 -17.09
C SER A 95 28.96 24.95 -18.07
N ASP A 96 29.13 23.63 -18.20
CA ASP A 96 30.06 22.99 -19.15
C ASP A 96 29.43 22.74 -20.54
N GLY A 97 28.22 23.23 -20.78
CA GLY A 97 27.49 23.02 -22.04
C GLY A 97 26.87 21.63 -22.17
N LYS A 98 26.97 20.76 -21.16
CA LYS A 98 26.48 19.37 -21.20
C LYS A 98 25.22 19.17 -20.36
N PHE A 99 24.48 18.10 -20.65
CA PHE A 99 23.20 17.78 -20.00
C PHE A 99 23.37 16.69 -18.97
N ARG A 100 22.63 16.79 -17.86
CA ARG A 100 22.54 15.69 -16.88
C ARG A 100 21.66 14.58 -17.46
N CYS A 101 22.11 13.34 -17.35
CA CYS A 101 21.41 12.12 -17.74
C CYS A 101 21.17 11.26 -16.49
N GLU A 102 19.96 10.72 -16.34
CA GLU A 102 19.59 9.79 -15.27
C GLU A 102 18.95 8.55 -15.90
N LEU A 103 19.64 7.41 -15.84
CA LEU A 103 19.12 6.12 -16.28
C LEU A 103 18.24 5.52 -15.18
N LEU A 104 17.07 5.04 -15.57
CA LEU A 104 16.04 4.55 -14.65
C LEU A 104 15.74 3.08 -14.97
N ASN A 105 15.58 2.27 -13.92
CA ASN A 105 15.24 0.86 -14.05
C ASN A 105 13.73 0.61 -14.17
N GLU A 106 12.94 1.68 -14.10
CA GLU A 106 11.49 1.68 -14.25
C GLU A 106 11.11 2.66 -15.38
N ASP A 107 9.89 2.56 -15.88
CA ASP A 107 9.31 3.49 -16.85
C ASP A 107 7.98 4.04 -16.30
N LYS A 108 7.43 5.09 -16.91
CA LYS A 108 6.15 5.70 -16.50
C LYS A 108 4.97 4.72 -16.50
N TYR A 109 5.05 3.63 -17.27
CA TYR A 109 4.04 2.57 -17.29
C TYR A 109 4.12 1.64 -16.07
N THR A 110 5.32 1.50 -15.51
CA THR A 110 5.61 0.61 -14.39
C THR A 110 5.83 1.34 -13.06
N ALA A 111 5.96 2.66 -13.07
CA ALA A 111 6.02 3.46 -11.85
C ALA A 111 4.64 3.54 -11.16
N ASN A 112 4.62 3.97 -9.90
CA ASN A 112 3.39 4.28 -9.19
C ASN A 112 2.72 5.53 -9.78
N PRO A 113 1.37 5.62 -9.75
CA PRO A 113 0.65 6.81 -10.19
C PRO A 113 1.19 8.09 -9.52
N GLY A 114 1.34 9.16 -10.31
CA GLY A 114 1.81 10.46 -9.84
C GLY A 114 3.33 10.64 -9.78
N GLN A 115 4.15 9.61 -10.06
CA GLN A 115 5.61 9.75 -10.05
C GLN A 115 6.19 10.42 -11.31
N LEU A 116 5.45 10.46 -12.42
CA LEU A 116 5.80 11.30 -13.58
C LEU A 116 5.27 12.70 -13.31
N VAL A 117 6.15 13.57 -12.80
CA VAL A 117 5.78 14.92 -12.38
C VAL A 117 6.20 15.95 -13.43
N SER A 118 5.46 17.04 -13.52
CA SER A 118 5.90 18.21 -14.30
C SER A 118 7.19 18.77 -13.72
N SER A 119 8.14 19.11 -14.60
CA SER A 119 9.45 19.61 -14.24
C SER A 119 9.99 20.52 -15.33
N SER A 120 10.21 21.80 -15.02
CA SER A 120 10.87 22.73 -15.95
C SER A 120 12.32 22.34 -16.25
N SER A 121 12.94 21.48 -15.42
CA SER A 121 14.37 21.17 -15.44
C SER A 121 14.71 19.87 -16.17
N TYR A 122 13.72 19.07 -16.57
CA TYR A 122 13.97 17.76 -17.21
C TYR A 122 12.98 17.44 -18.33
N HIS A 123 13.42 16.60 -19.25
CA HIS A 123 12.59 15.85 -20.17
C HIS A 123 12.69 14.36 -19.81
N HIS A 124 11.57 13.65 -19.84
CA HIS A 124 11.53 12.22 -19.60
C HIS A 124 11.41 11.46 -20.93
N TYR A 125 12.12 10.35 -21.07
CA TYR A 125 12.13 9.53 -22.27
C TYR A 125 11.79 8.07 -21.92
N SER A 126 10.65 7.61 -22.43
CA SER A 126 10.17 6.24 -22.29
C SER A 126 10.42 5.45 -23.57
N ILE A 127 10.68 4.15 -23.45
CA ILE A 127 10.74 3.28 -24.63
C ILE A 127 9.32 3.21 -25.24
N LYS A 128 9.21 3.32 -26.57
CA LYS A 128 7.94 3.24 -27.27
C LYS A 128 7.39 1.82 -27.19
N THR A 129 6.23 1.67 -26.59
CA THR A 129 5.56 0.36 -26.40
C THR A 129 4.05 0.48 -26.60
N PRO A 130 3.33 -0.65 -26.77
CA PRO A 130 1.87 -0.63 -26.77
C PRO A 130 1.25 -0.05 -25.48
N CYS A 131 1.98 0.01 -24.36
CA CYS A 131 1.48 0.64 -23.13
C CYS A 131 1.23 2.16 -23.27
N SER A 132 1.79 2.80 -24.31
CA SER A 132 1.57 4.23 -24.60
C SER A 132 0.09 4.59 -24.83
N SER A 133 -0.74 3.62 -25.24
CA SER A 133 -2.18 3.81 -25.46
C SER A 133 -3.05 3.44 -24.25
N TRP A 134 -2.43 3.12 -23.10
CA TRP A 134 -3.12 2.68 -21.88
C TRP A 134 -4.14 1.56 -22.13
N PRO A 135 -3.69 0.40 -22.67
CA PRO A 135 -4.59 -0.67 -23.10
C PRO A 135 -5.27 -1.39 -21.93
N CYS A 136 -4.64 -1.43 -20.76
CA CYS A 136 -5.16 -2.08 -19.56
C CYS A 136 -6.33 -1.29 -18.97
N LYS A 137 -7.46 -1.96 -18.75
CA LYS A 137 -8.70 -1.39 -18.22
C LYS A 137 -8.75 -1.46 -16.70
N ASN A 138 -9.73 -0.76 -16.13
CA ASN A 138 -10.02 -0.79 -14.69
C ASN A 138 -8.81 -0.43 -13.80
N GLY A 139 -8.01 0.55 -14.24
CA GLY A 139 -6.84 1.04 -13.50
C GLY A 139 -5.63 0.09 -13.50
N ALA A 140 -5.71 -1.06 -14.17
CA ALA A 140 -4.66 -2.07 -14.17
C ALA A 140 -3.33 -1.57 -14.74
N LYS A 141 -2.23 -2.06 -14.17
CA LYS A 141 -0.88 -1.66 -14.54
C LYS A 141 -0.43 -2.34 -15.83
N CYS A 142 0.09 -1.56 -16.78
CA CYS A 142 0.63 -2.08 -18.04
C CYS A 142 2.10 -2.46 -17.87
N ILE A 143 2.43 -3.72 -18.14
CA ILE A 143 3.79 -4.25 -18.08
C ILE A 143 4.27 -4.41 -19.52
N PRO A 144 5.09 -3.49 -20.03
CA PRO A 144 5.64 -3.59 -21.38
C PRO A 144 6.66 -4.73 -21.47
N ASN A 145 6.68 -5.41 -22.62
CA ASN A 145 7.78 -6.24 -23.03
C ASN A 145 8.61 -5.48 -24.07
N TYR A 146 9.63 -4.75 -23.60
CA TYR A 146 10.42 -3.85 -24.43
C TYR A 146 11.15 -4.57 -25.57
N GLU A 147 11.64 -5.79 -25.34
CA GLU A 147 12.45 -6.54 -26.30
C GLU A 147 11.64 -7.32 -27.34
N HIS A 148 10.44 -7.79 -26.97
CA HIS A 148 9.58 -8.58 -27.87
C HIS A 148 8.38 -7.80 -28.43
N GLY A 149 8.25 -6.50 -28.15
CA GLY A 149 7.24 -5.64 -28.78
C GLY A 149 5.80 -5.83 -28.26
N GLY A 150 5.64 -6.36 -27.05
CA GLY A 150 4.34 -6.71 -26.46
C GLY A 150 4.04 -5.99 -25.15
N TYR A 151 2.94 -6.40 -24.50
CA TYR A 151 2.60 -6.01 -23.13
C TYR A 151 1.75 -7.09 -22.45
N SER A 152 1.74 -7.08 -21.13
CA SER A 152 0.75 -7.75 -20.30
C SER A 152 0.11 -6.75 -19.34
N CYS A 153 -1.10 -7.04 -18.87
CA CYS A 153 -1.76 -6.24 -17.85
C CYS A 153 -1.71 -6.97 -16.51
N ASN A 154 -1.26 -6.29 -15.47
CA ASN A 154 -1.41 -6.77 -14.10
C ASN A 154 -2.77 -6.33 -13.58
N CYS A 155 -3.75 -7.23 -13.65
CA CYS A 155 -5.12 -6.94 -13.29
C CYS A 155 -5.28 -6.72 -11.80
N HIS A 156 -6.08 -5.73 -11.43
CA HIS A 156 -6.55 -5.60 -10.07
C HIS A 156 -7.38 -6.82 -9.67
N PRO A 157 -7.42 -7.14 -8.37
CA PRO A 157 -8.29 -8.20 -7.85
C PRO A 157 -9.74 -8.00 -8.31
N GLY A 158 -10.38 -9.09 -8.71
CA GLY A 158 -11.73 -9.03 -9.26
C GLY A 158 -11.80 -8.73 -10.76
N TYR A 159 -10.67 -8.50 -11.45
CA TYR A 159 -10.62 -8.34 -12.90
C TYR A 159 -9.75 -9.39 -13.59
N THR A 160 -10.20 -9.84 -14.75
CA THR A 160 -9.53 -10.82 -15.61
C THR A 160 -9.65 -10.42 -17.08
N GLY A 161 -9.03 -11.22 -17.95
CA GLY A 161 -8.96 -10.98 -19.38
C GLY A 161 -7.65 -10.30 -19.79
N LYS A 162 -7.36 -10.32 -21.09
CA LYS A 162 -6.09 -9.83 -21.66
C LYS A 162 -5.80 -8.37 -21.31
N THR A 163 -6.85 -7.55 -21.20
CA THR A 163 -6.74 -6.12 -20.84
C THR A 163 -7.44 -5.83 -19.52
N CYS A 164 -7.69 -6.83 -18.68
CA CYS A 164 -8.42 -6.69 -17.40
C CYS A 164 -9.82 -6.11 -17.57
N GLN A 165 -10.44 -6.33 -18.72
CA GLN A 165 -11.75 -5.78 -19.09
C GLN A 165 -12.92 -6.54 -18.47
N THR A 166 -12.68 -7.78 -18.02
CA THR A 166 -13.73 -8.66 -17.52
C THR A 166 -13.73 -8.62 -16.01
N VAL A 167 -14.90 -8.44 -15.39
CA VAL A 167 -15.04 -8.68 -13.95
C VAL A 167 -15.00 -10.18 -13.72
N SER A 168 -14.05 -10.66 -12.92
CA SER A 168 -14.02 -12.06 -12.52
C SER A 168 -15.23 -12.32 -11.63
N ALA A 169 -16.16 -13.16 -12.10
CA ALA A 169 -17.44 -13.48 -11.45
C ALA A 169 -17.33 -14.17 -10.07
N ALA A 170 -16.15 -14.24 -9.47
CA ALA A 170 -16.00 -14.62 -8.07
C ALA A 170 -16.40 -13.43 -7.18
N GLU A 171 -17.69 -13.10 -7.18
CA GLU A 171 -18.27 -12.20 -6.19
C GLU A 171 -18.17 -12.90 -4.83
N TYR A 172 -17.13 -12.57 -4.09
CA TYR A 172 -17.01 -12.98 -2.70
C TYR A 172 -18.01 -12.16 -1.88
N PRO A 173 -18.67 -12.78 -0.89
CA PRO A 173 -19.55 -12.03 0.00
C PRO A 173 -18.78 -10.92 0.72
N LYS A 174 -19.41 -9.75 0.91
CA LYS A 174 -18.76 -8.62 1.58
C LYS A 174 -18.42 -8.86 3.05
N THR A 175 -19.23 -9.68 3.71
CA THR A 175 -19.15 -9.94 5.15
C THR A 175 -19.51 -11.39 5.46
N CYS A 176 -19.29 -11.83 6.69
CA CYS A 176 -19.73 -13.15 7.16
C CYS A 176 -21.25 -13.33 7.07
N ALA A 177 -22.04 -12.27 7.24
CA ALA A 177 -23.48 -12.31 7.02
C ALA A 177 -23.81 -12.66 5.57
N GLY A 178 -23.09 -12.07 4.60
CA GLY A 178 -23.21 -12.44 3.19
C GLY A 178 -22.75 -13.88 2.90
N VAL A 179 -21.74 -14.38 3.60
CA VAL A 179 -21.31 -15.79 3.50
C VAL A 179 -22.45 -16.72 3.87
N LEU A 180 -23.11 -16.48 5.01
CA LEU A 180 -24.23 -17.29 5.47
C LEU A 180 -25.46 -17.14 4.56
N GLN A 181 -25.70 -15.94 4.01
CA GLN A 181 -26.78 -15.73 3.04
C GLN A 181 -26.56 -16.53 1.75
N LYS A 182 -25.32 -16.56 1.24
CA LYS A 182 -24.96 -17.28 0.01
C LYS A 182 -24.89 -18.80 0.23
N ASN A 183 -24.52 -19.23 1.43
CA ASN A 183 -24.47 -20.64 1.82
C ASN A 183 -25.06 -20.80 3.25
N PRO A 184 -26.36 -21.13 3.38
CA PRO A 184 -27.01 -21.33 4.67
C PRO A 184 -26.41 -22.45 5.54
N SER A 185 -25.66 -23.37 4.94
CA SER A 185 -24.97 -24.46 5.63
C SER A 185 -23.52 -24.11 5.99
N ALA A 186 -23.09 -22.85 5.83
CA ALA A 186 -21.76 -22.40 6.21
C ALA A 186 -21.52 -22.63 7.71
N MET A 187 -20.36 -23.20 8.04
CA MET A 187 -19.93 -23.44 9.42
C MET A 187 -19.02 -22.33 9.93
N THR A 188 -18.95 -22.18 11.25
CA THR A 188 -17.97 -21.30 11.92
C THR A 188 -16.55 -21.65 11.46
N GLY A 189 -15.75 -20.63 11.14
CA GLY A 189 -14.39 -20.80 10.66
C GLY A 189 -13.92 -19.66 9.77
N TYR A 190 -12.78 -19.86 9.09
CA TYR A 190 -12.25 -18.86 8.17
C TYR A 190 -12.97 -18.91 6.82
N HIS A 191 -13.53 -17.77 6.40
CA HIS A 191 -14.15 -17.61 5.09
C HIS A 191 -13.57 -16.42 4.37
N LYS A 192 -13.55 -16.51 3.04
CA LYS A 192 -13.03 -15.44 2.18
C LYS A 192 -14.12 -14.41 1.91
N VAL A 193 -13.82 -13.15 2.17
CA VAL A 193 -14.73 -12.01 1.99
C VAL A 193 -14.08 -10.92 1.14
N ASP A 194 -14.91 -10.07 0.55
CA ASP A 194 -14.49 -8.90 -0.22
C ASP A 194 -15.33 -7.67 0.16
N PRO A 195 -14.96 -6.97 1.25
CA PRO A 195 -15.80 -5.92 1.81
C PRO A 195 -15.95 -4.68 0.92
N ASP A 196 -14.88 -4.28 0.22
CA ASP A 196 -14.90 -3.14 -0.70
C ASP A 196 -15.25 -3.51 -2.15
N GLY A 197 -15.27 -4.80 -2.46
CA GLY A 197 -15.73 -5.30 -3.75
C GLY A 197 -14.66 -5.20 -4.83
N VAL A 198 -15.10 -5.49 -6.06
CA VAL A 198 -14.24 -5.57 -7.24
C VAL A 198 -13.43 -4.30 -7.45
N GLY A 199 -12.13 -4.45 -7.69
CA GLY A 199 -11.20 -3.34 -7.92
C GLY A 199 -10.66 -2.68 -6.65
N GLY A 200 -11.15 -3.10 -5.47
CA GLY A 200 -10.63 -2.69 -4.17
C GLY A 200 -9.44 -3.53 -3.70
N MET A 201 -9.38 -3.75 -2.40
CA MET A 201 -8.43 -4.66 -1.77
C MET A 201 -8.65 -6.10 -2.26
N SER A 202 -7.58 -6.88 -2.40
CA SER A 202 -7.71 -8.32 -2.70
C SER A 202 -8.60 -9.02 -1.68
N PRO A 203 -9.57 -9.86 -2.09
CA PRO A 203 -10.40 -10.62 -1.17
C PRO A 203 -9.56 -11.45 -0.19
N PHE A 204 -9.92 -11.43 1.09
CA PHE A 204 -9.11 -11.97 2.18
C PHE A 204 -9.93 -12.83 3.15
N PHE A 205 -9.24 -13.66 3.95
CA PHE A 205 -9.90 -14.51 4.94
C PHE A 205 -10.18 -13.74 6.23
N VAL A 206 -11.37 -13.94 6.78
CA VAL A 206 -11.76 -13.49 8.12
C VAL A 206 -12.37 -14.65 8.89
N PHE A 207 -12.30 -14.61 10.23
CA PHE A 207 -12.99 -15.60 11.05
C PHE A 207 -14.48 -15.24 11.16
N CYS A 208 -15.34 -16.13 10.68
CA CYS A 208 -16.79 -16.00 10.82
C CYS A 208 -17.28 -16.86 11.97
N ARG A 209 -17.84 -16.22 13.00
CA ARG A 209 -18.61 -16.90 14.05
C ARG A 209 -20.06 -16.99 13.60
N ILE A 210 -20.52 -18.21 13.34
CA ILE A 210 -21.88 -18.52 12.87
C ILE A 210 -22.63 -19.20 14.01
N GLU A 211 -23.68 -18.55 14.50
CA GLU A 211 -24.48 -19.00 15.63
C GLU A 211 -25.96 -18.67 15.37
N SER A 212 -26.83 -19.67 15.53
CA SER A 212 -28.29 -19.51 15.47
C SER A 212 -28.78 -18.73 14.23
N GLY A 213 -28.23 -19.03 13.05
CA GLY A 213 -28.62 -18.39 11.79
C GLY A 213 -28.09 -16.96 11.60
N THR A 214 -27.19 -16.50 12.47
CA THR A 214 -26.49 -15.22 12.34
C THR A 214 -24.99 -15.45 12.19
N ALA A 215 -24.31 -14.56 11.46
CA ALA A 215 -22.87 -14.63 11.26
C ALA A 215 -22.21 -13.30 11.59
N LYS A 216 -21.21 -13.34 12.47
CA LYS A 216 -20.40 -12.18 12.88
C LYS A 216 -18.96 -12.39 12.42
N THR A 217 -18.33 -11.30 11.98
CA THR A 217 -16.90 -11.29 11.72
C THR A 217 -16.14 -11.02 13.02
N GLU A 218 -15.17 -11.87 13.35
CA GLU A 218 -14.29 -11.70 14.50
C GLU A 218 -12.84 -11.57 14.06
N PHE A 219 -12.14 -10.59 14.64
CA PHE A 219 -10.72 -10.38 14.43
C PHE A 219 -9.95 -10.90 15.63
N LEU A 220 -9.29 -12.04 15.44
CA LEU A 220 -8.46 -12.65 16.46
C LEU A 220 -7.16 -11.86 16.62
N HIS A 221 -6.65 -11.81 17.86
CA HIS A 221 -5.42 -11.13 18.22
C HIS A 221 -4.56 -11.96 19.17
N ASP A 222 -3.30 -11.55 19.33
CA ASP A 222 -2.26 -12.26 20.08
C ASP A 222 -2.28 -12.03 21.60
N THR A 223 -3.14 -11.17 22.14
CA THR A 223 -3.17 -10.93 23.59
C THR A 223 -3.76 -12.14 24.31
N PRO A 224 -2.96 -12.90 25.09
CA PRO A 224 -3.47 -14.04 25.85
C PRO A 224 -4.37 -13.55 26.99
N ASN A 225 -5.12 -14.48 27.57
CA ASN A 225 -5.64 -14.29 28.92
C ASN A 225 -4.45 -14.26 29.89
N GLU A 226 -4.32 -13.16 30.63
CA GLU A 226 -3.51 -12.98 31.83
C GLU A 226 -1.98 -12.97 31.64
N GLY A 227 -1.37 -11.85 32.02
CA GLY A 227 0.07 -11.75 32.23
C GLY A 227 0.35 -10.72 33.31
N ALA A 228 0.81 -11.16 34.49
CA ALA A 228 1.17 -10.24 35.56
C ALA A 228 2.35 -9.37 35.13
N VAL A 229 2.16 -8.08 35.15
CA VAL A 229 3.17 -7.08 34.86
C VAL A 229 3.67 -6.51 36.19
N ASP A 230 4.98 -6.58 36.43
CA ASP A 230 5.70 -5.92 37.51
C ASP A 230 6.92 -5.16 36.92
N GLY A 231 7.40 -4.12 37.60
CA GLY A 231 8.68 -3.48 37.32
C GLY A 231 8.63 -2.22 36.45
N TYR A 232 7.45 -1.69 36.13
CA TYR A 232 7.27 -0.51 35.27
C TYR A 232 6.86 0.71 36.07
N GLU A 233 7.77 1.68 36.22
CA GLU A 233 7.51 2.91 36.97
C GLU A 233 7.17 4.09 36.07
N GLY A 234 5.94 4.59 36.17
CA GLY A 234 5.44 5.77 35.47
C GLY A 234 4.19 5.50 34.61
N PRO A 235 3.35 6.52 34.35
CA PRO A 235 2.17 6.40 33.48
C PRO A 235 2.49 5.82 32.10
N GLY A 236 1.77 4.78 31.70
CA GLY A 236 1.87 4.16 30.37
C GLY A 236 3.24 3.61 29.98
N THR A 237 4.10 3.31 30.95
CA THR A 237 5.46 2.77 30.72
C THR A 237 5.44 1.31 30.31
N PHE A 238 4.46 0.54 30.80
CA PHE A 238 4.18 -0.76 30.23
C PHE A 238 3.39 -0.59 28.93
N ILE A 239 3.85 -1.24 27.86
CA ILE A 239 3.21 -1.21 26.54
C ILE A 239 2.92 -2.66 26.12
N ARG A 240 1.64 -3.01 26.04
CA ARG A 240 1.19 -4.23 25.36
C ARG A 240 0.64 -3.87 23.99
N LYS A 241 1.44 -4.12 22.95
CA LYS A 241 0.96 -4.03 21.56
C LYS A 241 -0.06 -5.13 21.29
N VAL A 242 -1.06 -4.87 20.46
CA VAL A 242 -2.07 -5.85 20.05
C VAL A 242 -1.82 -6.18 18.58
N SER A 243 -1.49 -7.43 18.30
CA SER A 243 -1.26 -7.93 16.95
C SER A 243 -2.46 -8.76 16.50
N TYR A 244 -3.08 -8.34 15.42
CA TYR A 244 -4.22 -9.04 14.82
C TYR A 244 -3.77 -10.02 13.75
N VAL A 245 -4.55 -11.09 13.56
CA VAL A 245 -4.36 -12.02 12.42
C VAL A 245 -4.58 -11.30 11.08
N ASN A 246 -5.55 -10.40 11.02
CA ASN A 246 -5.81 -9.54 9.87
C ASN A 246 -5.07 -8.21 10.00
N SER A 247 -4.68 -7.60 8.88
CA SER A 247 -4.07 -6.27 8.90
C SER A 247 -5.09 -5.19 9.30
N LEU A 248 -4.62 -4.06 9.84
CA LEU A 248 -5.50 -2.93 10.17
C LEU A 248 -6.31 -2.46 8.96
N SER A 249 -5.68 -2.39 7.79
CA SER A 249 -6.38 -2.03 6.54
C SER A 249 -7.48 -3.03 6.19
N GLN A 250 -7.28 -4.34 6.38
CA GLN A 250 -8.33 -5.35 6.17
C GLN A 250 -9.49 -5.18 7.18
N ILE A 251 -9.16 -4.94 8.44
CA ILE A 251 -10.14 -4.70 9.51
C ILE A 251 -11.00 -3.48 9.18
N GLU A 252 -10.37 -2.37 8.77
CA GLU A 252 -11.06 -1.14 8.35
C GLU A 252 -12.01 -1.37 7.18
N LYS A 253 -11.64 -2.20 6.20
CA LYS A 253 -12.53 -2.53 5.07
C LYS A 253 -13.78 -3.27 5.54
N VAL A 254 -13.65 -4.25 6.42
CA VAL A 254 -14.84 -4.92 6.99
C VAL A 254 -15.65 -3.96 7.85
N MET A 255 -14.99 -3.14 8.68
CA MET A 255 -15.66 -2.12 9.49
C MET A 255 -16.46 -1.17 8.58
N SER A 256 -15.90 -0.75 7.44
CA SER A 256 -16.50 0.20 6.49
C SER A 256 -17.93 -0.18 6.08
N VAL A 257 -18.18 -1.49 5.93
CA VAL A 257 -19.46 -2.07 5.50
C VAL A 257 -20.26 -2.74 6.63
N SER A 258 -19.82 -2.60 7.89
CA SER A 258 -20.49 -3.18 9.06
C SER A 258 -21.24 -2.12 9.86
N THR A 259 -22.46 -2.43 10.31
CA THR A 259 -23.30 -1.48 11.06
C THR A 259 -22.85 -1.31 12.51
N HIS A 260 -22.31 -2.36 13.13
CA HIS A 260 -21.89 -2.36 14.53
C HIS A 260 -20.53 -3.00 14.69
N CYS A 261 -19.67 -2.35 15.48
CA CYS A 261 -18.36 -2.87 15.88
C CYS A 261 -18.24 -2.73 17.39
N LYS A 262 -17.72 -3.76 18.05
CA LYS A 262 -17.40 -3.69 19.47
C LYS A 262 -16.15 -4.51 19.76
N GLN A 263 -15.36 -4.05 20.72
CA GLN A 263 -14.21 -4.78 21.22
C GLN A 263 -14.27 -4.81 22.74
N TYR A 264 -14.09 -5.98 23.33
CA TYR A 264 -14.06 -6.12 24.78
C TYR A 264 -12.63 -5.87 25.28
N ILE A 265 -12.51 -5.06 26.33
CA ILE A 265 -11.24 -4.86 27.04
C ILE A 265 -11.46 -5.06 28.53
N ARG A 266 -10.44 -5.57 29.21
CA ARG A 266 -10.40 -5.81 30.65
C ARG A 266 -9.02 -5.48 31.17
N TYR A 267 -8.97 -4.91 32.37
CA TYR A 267 -7.73 -4.66 33.09
C TYR A 267 -7.92 -5.07 34.55
N ASP A 268 -7.09 -6.00 35.03
CA ASP A 268 -7.04 -6.42 36.42
C ASP A 268 -5.87 -5.71 37.12
N CYS A 269 -6.12 -5.16 38.31
CA CYS A 269 -5.21 -4.21 38.96
C CYS A 269 -5.08 -4.46 40.47
N SER A 270 -3.88 -4.21 40.99
CA SER A 270 -3.56 -4.11 42.42
C SER A 270 -2.43 -3.10 42.57
N LYS A 271 -2.63 -2.04 43.38
CA LYS A 271 -1.73 -0.87 43.46
C LYS A 271 -1.38 -0.26 42.09
N SER A 272 -2.33 -0.26 41.17
CA SER A 272 -2.20 0.37 39.87
C SER A 272 -3.44 1.16 39.51
N MET A 273 -3.24 2.46 39.29
CA MET A 273 -4.28 3.40 38.86
C MET A 273 -4.46 3.36 37.34
N LEU A 274 -5.67 3.68 36.88
CA LEU A 274 -5.99 3.69 35.45
C LEU A 274 -6.25 5.12 34.95
N MET A 275 -7.32 5.77 35.41
CA MET A 275 -7.71 7.10 34.91
C MET A 275 -7.33 8.24 35.84
N ALA A 276 -7.24 7.95 37.14
CA ALA A 276 -7.30 8.90 38.27
C ALA A 276 -6.88 10.34 37.99
N ASN A 277 -7.70 11.31 38.42
CA ASN A 277 -7.16 12.52 39.03
C ASN A 277 -8.19 13.07 40.04
N TYR A 278 -7.95 12.79 41.33
CA TYR A 278 -8.64 13.45 42.45
C TYR A 278 -7.59 14.25 43.25
N ASP A 279 -7.94 15.49 43.56
CA ASP A 279 -7.17 16.51 44.30
C ASP A 279 -5.94 17.11 43.57
N GLY A 280 -5.87 17.02 42.24
CA GLY A 280 -4.80 17.63 41.45
C GLY A 280 -3.49 16.80 41.41
N LEU A 281 -3.56 15.52 41.80
CA LEU A 281 -2.42 14.60 41.85
C LEU A 281 -1.98 14.03 40.48
N GLY A 282 -2.59 14.47 39.39
CA GLY A 282 -2.19 14.11 38.03
C GLY A 282 -2.78 12.77 37.57
N GLY A 283 -2.67 12.51 36.27
CA GLY A 283 -3.25 11.41 35.51
C GLY A 283 -3.48 11.82 34.05
N PRO A 284 -3.88 10.91 33.14
CA PRO A 284 -4.20 9.49 33.33
C PRO A 284 -2.96 8.59 33.47
N TYR A 285 -3.12 7.42 34.10
CA TYR A 285 -2.03 6.47 34.40
C TYR A 285 -1.97 5.28 33.43
N GLY A 286 -3.10 4.94 32.81
CA GLY A 286 -3.20 3.97 31.74
C GLY A 286 -4.30 4.33 30.74
N TRP A 287 -4.14 3.82 29.52
CA TRP A 287 -5.03 4.09 28.39
C TRP A 287 -4.84 3.03 27.31
N TRP A 288 -5.78 2.98 26.38
CA TRP A 288 -5.60 2.21 25.15
C TRP A 288 -5.31 3.15 23.98
N VAL A 289 -4.69 2.63 22.92
CA VAL A 289 -4.30 3.40 21.73
C VAL A 289 -5.16 2.96 20.55
N SER A 290 -5.69 3.94 19.81
CA SER A 290 -6.53 3.71 18.63
C SER A 290 -5.73 3.20 17.43
N ARG A 291 -6.43 2.74 16.39
CA ARG A 291 -5.80 2.39 15.10
C ARG A 291 -5.01 3.53 14.46
N ASP A 292 -5.39 4.77 14.77
CA ASP A 292 -4.76 6.00 14.27
C ASP A 292 -3.66 6.52 15.21
N GLY A 293 -3.28 5.75 16.24
CA GLY A 293 -2.22 6.10 17.18
C GLY A 293 -2.63 7.12 18.26
N GLN A 294 -3.93 7.39 18.42
CA GLN A 294 -4.42 8.32 19.43
C GLN A 294 -4.58 7.64 20.78
N ASN A 295 -4.17 8.33 21.85
CA ASN A 295 -4.40 7.86 23.21
C ASN A 295 -5.87 8.08 23.59
N MET A 296 -6.51 7.03 24.11
CA MET A 296 -7.93 7.04 24.45
C MET A 296 -8.11 7.02 25.95
N TYR A 297 -8.57 8.14 26.50
CA TYR A 297 -8.69 8.36 27.94
C TYR A 297 -10.10 8.04 28.46
N TYR A 298 -10.51 6.81 28.23
CA TYR A 298 -11.71 6.18 28.81
C TYR A 298 -11.56 4.67 28.70
N TRP A 299 -12.29 3.92 29.53
CA TRP A 299 -12.24 2.45 29.52
C TRP A 299 -13.55 1.82 29.02
N GLY A 300 -13.53 0.50 28.86
CA GLY A 300 -14.69 -0.27 28.38
C GLY A 300 -15.97 0.07 29.14
N GLY A 301 -17.07 0.28 28.40
CA GLY A 301 -18.37 0.68 28.95
C GLY A 301 -18.55 2.17 29.26
N ALA A 302 -17.48 2.96 29.32
CA ALA A 302 -17.57 4.41 29.52
C ALA A 302 -17.80 5.17 28.20
N ASP A 303 -18.24 6.43 28.30
CA ASP A 303 -18.37 7.31 27.13
C ASP A 303 -16.98 7.79 26.66
N PRO A 304 -16.74 7.95 25.35
CA PRO A 304 -15.46 8.43 24.82
C PRO A 304 -15.03 9.77 25.44
N GLY A 305 -13.77 9.85 25.89
CA GLY A 305 -13.20 11.06 26.48
C GLY A 305 -13.71 11.42 27.88
N SER A 306 -14.42 10.51 28.55
CA SER A 306 -14.99 10.74 29.89
C SER A 306 -13.97 10.71 31.04
N TYR A 307 -12.74 10.23 30.79
CA TYR A 307 -11.74 9.97 31.84
C TYR A 307 -12.31 9.08 32.97
N SER A 308 -13.13 8.10 32.60
CA SER A 308 -13.77 7.16 33.52
C SER A 308 -13.88 5.76 32.92
N CYS A 309 -14.39 4.83 33.73
CA CYS A 309 -14.64 3.45 33.38
C CYS A 309 -16.13 3.12 33.39
N GLY A 310 -16.52 1.99 32.79
CA GLY A 310 -17.92 1.56 32.72
C GLY A 310 -18.61 1.53 34.09
N CYS A 311 -17.89 1.14 35.16
CA CYS A 311 -18.45 1.13 36.51
C CYS A 311 -18.97 2.49 36.99
N TYR A 312 -18.42 3.59 36.48
CA TYR A 312 -18.81 4.93 36.90
C TYR A 312 -20.12 5.34 36.24
N LYS A 313 -20.29 4.97 34.97
CA LYS A 313 -21.53 5.12 34.23
C LYS A 313 -22.65 4.26 34.83
N GLU A 314 -22.30 3.08 35.35
CA GLU A 314 -23.23 2.16 36.02
C GLU A 314 -23.42 2.42 37.52
N GLU A 315 -22.79 3.47 38.06
CA GLU A 315 -22.85 3.85 39.48
C GLU A 315 -22.44 2.76 40.48
N ASN A 316 -21.56 1.85 40.06
CA ASN A 316 -21.16 0.67 40.82
C ASN A 316 -19.65 0.56 41.07
N CYS A 317 -18.86 1.60 40.77
CA CYS A 317 -17.44 1.61 41.12
C CYS A 317 -17.22 1.46 42.64
N TYR A 318 -16.10 0.83 43.00
CA TYR A 318 -15.63 0.78 44.37
C TYR A 318 -15.55 2.19 44.97
N LYS A 319 -16.17 2.40 46.15
CA LYS A 319 -16.32 3.73 46.78
C LYS A 319 -16.82 4.78 45.77
N TYR A 320 -17.97 4.48 45.15
CA TYR A 320 -18.60 5.32 44.14
C TYR A 320 -18.70 6.80 44.54
N SER A 321 -18.72 7.66 43.52
CA SER A 321 -18.46 9.11 43.48
C SER A 321 -17.02 9.54 43.76
N LYS A 322 -16.27 8.80 44.60
CA LYS A 322 -14.84 9.07 44.83
C LYS A 322 -13.95 8.55 43.70
N TYR A 323 -14.20 7.35 43.19
CA TYR A 323 -13.37 6.75 42.14
C TYR A 323 -14.16 6.59 40.84
N LYS A 324 -13.55 7.02 39.72
CA LYS A 324 -14.12 6.91 38.36
C LYS A 324 -13.81 5.57 37.69
N CYS A 325 -12.92 4.80 38.27
CA CYS A 325 -12.58 3.43 37.91
C CYS A 325 -12.31 2.63 39.19
N ASN A 326 -12.60 1.34 39.19
CA ASN A 326 -12.28 0.48 40.34
C ASN A 326 -10.77 0.49 40.64
N CYS A 327 -9.94 0.50 39.61
CA CYS A 327 -8.48 0.52 39.70
C CYS A 327 -7.89 1.82 40.29
N ASP A 328 -8.63 2.93 40.27
CA ASP A 328 -8.17 4.21 40.85
C ASP A 328 -8.04 4.16 42.38
N SER A 329 -8.53 3.09 43.02
CA SER A 329 -8.43 2.90 44.46
C SER A 329 -7.00 2.68 44.99
N ASN A 330 -6.05 2.35 44.11
CA ASN A 330 -4.61 2.25 44.36
C ASN A 330 -4.20 1.53 45.66
N ASN A 331 -4.87 0.44 46.01
CA ASN A 331 -4.58 -0.38 47.19
C ASN A 331 -4.22 -1.80 46.77
N LEU A 332 -3.77 -2.62 47.72
CA LEU A 332 -3.36 -4.01 47.49
C LEU A 332 -4.54 -4.95 47.13
N GLY A 333 -5.78 -4.49 47.29
CA GLY A 333 -6.96 -5.27 46.92
C GLY A 333 -7.07 -5.41 45.40
N TRP A 334 -7.26 -6.63 44.94
CA TRP A 334 -7.50 -6.90 43.52
C TRP A 334 -8.84 -6.36 43.07
N ARG A 335 -8.82 -5.66 41.94
CA ARG A 335 -9.99 -5.08 41.28
C ARG A 335 -9.83 -5.20 39.77
N PHE A 336 -10.89 -4.86 39.05
CA PHE A 336 -10.84 -4.78 37.60
C PHE A 336 -11.78 -3.71 37.08
N ASP A 337 -11.44 -3.22 35.88
CA ASP A 337 -12.34 -2.44 35.04
C ASP A 337 -12.41 -3.13 33.67
N ALA A 338 -13.62 -3.30 33.15
CA ALA A 338 -13.85 -4.01 31.90
C ALA A 338 -15.12 -3.53 31.21
N GLY A 339 -15.20 -3.76 29.90
CA GLY A 339 -16.41 -3.49 29.13
C GLY A 339 -16.15 -3.45 27.64
N TYR A 340 -17.21 -3.19 26.87
CA TYR A 340 -17.10 -3.01 25.44
C TYR A 340 -16.74 -1.57 25.08
N LEU A 341 -15.78 -1.42 24.19
CA LEU A 341 -15.59 -0.24 23.36
C LEU A 341 -16.50 -0.37 22.14
N THR A 342 -17.26 0.68 21.82
CA THR A 342 -18.22 0.67 20.70
C THR A 342 -18.01 1.81 19.70
N ASP A 343 -17.07 2.72 19.97
CA ASP A 343 -16.75 3.80 19.04
C ASP A 343 -15.93 3.28 17.86
N ARG A 344 -16.65 2.99 16.76
CA ARG A 344 -16.10 2.50 15.49
C ARG A 344 -15.07 3.47 14.90
N SER A 345 -15.11 4.76 15.21
CA SER A 345 -14.16 5.73 14.68
C SER A 345 -12.75 5.51 15.22
N THR A 346 -12.61 4.85 16.38
CA THR A 346 -11.32 4.69 17.08
C THR A 346 -10.84 3.24 17.22
N LEU A 347 -11.74 2.26 17.04
CA LEU A 347 -11.39 0.83 17.03
C LEU A 347 -10.61 0.42 15.77
N PRO A 348 -9.86 -0.68 15.77
CA PRO A 348 -9.53 -1.54 16.91
C PRO A 348 -8.47 -0.93 17.85
N VAL A 349 -8.32 -1.53 19.03
CA VAL A 349 -7.24 -1.22 19.97
C VAL A 349 -5.91 -1.74 19.42
N THR A 350 -4.89 -0.89 19.34
CA THR A 350 -3.54 -1.29 18.87
C THR A 350 -2.53 -1.43 20.00
N GLU A 351 -2.71 -0.72 21.10
CA GLU A 351 -1.87 -0.84 22.29
C GLU A 351 -2.68 -0.67 23.57
N LEU A 352 -2.25 -1.33 24.63
CA LEU A 352 -2.65 -1.07 26.00
C LEU A 352 -1.45 -0.53 26.77
N ARG A 353 -1.66 0.56 27.50
CA ARG A 353 -0.61 1.23 28.26
C ARG A 353 -1.00 1.34 29.72
N PHE A 354 -0.13 0.89 30.61
CA PHE A 354 -0.42 0.80 32.06
C PHE A 354 0.75 1.25 32.93
N TRP A 355 0.47 1.38 34.22
CA TRP A 355 1.41 1.75 35.27
C TRP A 355 1.56 0.61 36.31
N ARG A 356 2.78 0.46 36.86
CA ARG A 356 3.21 -0.21 38.10
C ARG A 356 2.77 -1.63 38.49
N TYR A 357 1.58 -2.15 38.21
CA TYR A 357 1.24 -3.56 38.45
C TYR A 357 -0.15 -3.92 37.90
N GLY A 358 -0.27 -4.85 36.94
CA GLY A 358 -1.58 -5.29 36.45
C GLY A 358 -1.52 -6.63 35.71
N LYS A 359 -2.62 -7.37 35.68
CA LYS A 359 -2.73 -8.69 35.04
C LYS A 359 -3.62 -8.67 33.82
#